data_AF-A0A2N5VQH9-F1
#
_entry.id   AF-A0A2N5VQH9-F1
#
_cell.length_a   1.000
_cell.length_b   1.000
_cell.length_c   1.000
_cell.angle_alpha   90.00
_cell.angle_beta   90.00
_cell.angle_gamma   90.00
#
_symmetry.space_group_name_H-M   'P 1'
#
loop_
_entity.id
_entity.type
_entity.pdbx_description
1 polymer ?
#
loop_
_entity_poly.entity_id
_entity_poly.type
_entity_poly.pdbx_seq_one_letter_code
_entity_poly.pdbx_strand_id
1 'polypeptide(L)'
;MKKYNKREIGPLVFVVSIVVLTGLLIFNVCTQGKVEKNETFLSTRFLDNSTHGRGDHVTCQPALVKVDDNFFMVVPPDRYENITVSVEELQIAVHSSMSLKWTLVEVGDEPNTGSRKAATGFLYRGEKTNCTVNFVKSTYQFQDTNYQYIVCGTCLIGNTLKAKLCNSLNAAADDLLRGSSGRFWTNSANVYRSFDTYDPKLTIALDSLPLSAFPPNYTEVQEDYYRSYKPTISPRDISELGTWLGGVSMVPAAQLSGYDVEFPWQTLPPPQGKIFVDNSTQPSNFFDAFNATYHALCQGHECSNFRITVNGIGALGPFGFKDSTLANIPEVIESMFNRSLSYNVRMMDLAVDDLHGKEIGATYLCTKTTKRWLPLLKVISVTLGSSSGLFSGIFSYVILAFARRYDNHRENQTMCQTTQTNLERANSNSEDDEDSLMKERI
;
A
#
# COMPACT_ATOMS: atom_id res chain seq x y z
N MET A 1 27.69 -65.15 -19.53
CA MET A 1 26.42 -64.65 -20.12
C MET A 1 25.63 -65.87 -20.56
N LYS A 2 24.59 -66.30 -19.82
CA LYS A 2 23.75 -67.45 -20.22
C LYS A 2 22.93 -67.04 -21.45
N LYS A 3 23.02 -67.82 -22.53
CA LYS A 3 22.21 -67.61 -23.75
C LYS A 3 20.75 -67.91 -23.41
N TYR A 4 19.85 -66.97 -23.68
CA TYR A 4 18.40 -67.17 -23.63
C TYR A 4 18.04 -68.29 -24.61
N ASN A 5 17.35 -69.33 -24.12
CA ASN A 5 17.22 -70.59 -24.86
C ASN A 5 16.03 -70.60 -25.86
N LYS A 6 15.25 -69.51 -25.93
CA LYS A 6 14.10 -69.37 -26.85
C LYS A 6 14.10 -68.05 -27.62
N ARG A 7 13.80 -68.14 -28.93
CA ARG A 7 13.82 -67.05 -29.93
C ARG A 7 12.74 -65.97 -29.71
N GLU A 8 11.75 -66.22 -28.85
CA GLU A 8 10.58 -65.35 -28.60
C GLU A 8 10.74 -64.35 -27.43
N ILE A 9 11.72 -64.55 -26.54
CA ILE A 9 11.96 -63.65 -25.40
C ILE A 9 12.57 -62.32 -25.85
N GLY A 10 13.40 -62.36 -26.90
CA GLY A 10 14.04 -61.17 -27.50
C GLY A 10 13.01 -60.13 -27.99
N PRO A 11 12.03 -60.51 -28.82
CA PRO A 11 10.97 -59.61 -29.29
C PRO A 11 10.14 -58.98 -28.15
N LEU A 12 9.81 -59.74 -27.10
CA LEU A 12 8.99 -59.23 -25.99
C LEU A 12 9.77 -58.23 -25.13
N VAL A 13 11.03 -58.53 -24.82
CA VAL A 13 11.94 -57.59 -24.13
C VAL A 13 12.11 -56.30 -24.94
N PHE A 14 12.21 -56.41 -26.27
CA PHE A 14 12.34 -55.27 -27.16
C PHE A 14 11.09 -54.36 -27.13
N VAL A 15 9.88 -54.93 -27.22
CA VAL A 15 8.63 -54.15 -27.19
C VAL A 15 8.43 -53.44 -25.84
N VAL A 16 8.64 -54.14 -24.71
CA VAL A 16 8.53 -53.54 -23.37
C VAL A 16 9.54 -52.42 -23.17
N SER A 17 10.76 -52.59 -23.67
CA SER A 17 11.80 -51.58 -23.63
C SER A 17 11.41 -50.31 -24.41
N ILE A 18 10.80 -50.46 -25.59
CA ILE A 18 10.31 -49.33 -26.38
C ILE A 18 9.21 -48.57 -25.65
N VAL A 19 8.24 -49.26 -25.04
CA VAL A 19 7.14 -48.62 -24.31
C VAL A 19 7.67 -47.83 -23.11
N VAL A 20 8.58 -48.41 -22.33
CA VAL A 20 9.20 -47.73 -21.17
C VAL A 20 10.01 -46.52 -21.63
N LEU A 21 10.82 -46.66 -22.68
CA LEU A 21 11.62 -45.56 -23.20
C LEU A 21 10.74 -44.42 -23.72
N THR A 22 9.67 -44.75 -24.46
CA THR A 22 8.72 -43.76 -25.00
C THR A 22 7.99 -43.04 -23.87
N GLY A 23 7.53 -43.76 -22.84
CA GLY A 23 6.91 -43.17 -21.65
C GLY A 23 7.85 -42.22 -20.90
N LEU A 24 9.12 -42.61 -20.71
CA LEU A 24 10.13 -41.76 -20.07
C LEU A 24 10.45 -40.52 -20.89
N LEU A 25 10.54 -40.64 -22.22
CA LEU A 25 10.76 -39.50 -23.12
C LEU A 25 9.58 -38.51 -23.03
N ILE A 26 8.34 -38.99 -23.12
CA ILE A 26 7.15 -38.12 -23.00
C ILE A 26 7.11 -37.43 -21.63
N PHE A 27 7.35 -38.18 -20.56
CA PHE A 27 7.38 -37.62 -19.20
C PHE A 27 8.45 -36.55 -19.04
N ASN A 28 9.68 -36.80 -19.50
CA ASN A 28 10.78 -35.85 -19.41
C ASN A 28 10.57 -34.62 -20.31
N VAL A 29 9.98 -34.76 -21.50
CA VAL A 29 9.61 -33.61 -22.34
C VAL A 29 8.56 -32.74 -21.64
N CYS A 30 7.54 -33.35 -21.03
CA CYS A 30 6.49 -32.62 -20.34
C CYS A 30 6.98 -31.94 -19.05
N THR A 31 7.90 -32.56 -18.31
CA THR A 31 8.38 -32.04 -17.01
C THR A 31 9.60 -31.14 -17.11
N GLN A 32 10.52 -31.40 -18.06
CA GLN A 32 11.81 -30.70 -18.19
C GLN A 32 11.92 -29.87 -19.49
N GLY A 33 10.95 -29.95 -20.40
CA GLY A 33 10.99 -29.22 -21.67
C GLY A 33 10.67 -27.73 -21.55
N LYS A 34 10.13 -27.29 -20.41
CA LYS A 34 9.84 -25.89 -20.12
C LYS A 34 10.77 -25.36 -19.04
N VAL A 35 11.23 -24.13 -19.21
CA VAL A 35 12.02 -23.39 -18.22
C VAL A 35 11.29 -22.10 -17.85
N GLU A 36 11.46 -21.69 -16.60
CA GLU A 36 10.98 -20.39 -16.13
C GLU A 36 11.93 -19.29 -16.61
N LYS A 37 11.37 -18.28 -17.27
CA LYS A 37 12.07 -17.07 -17.68
C LYS A 37 11.53 -15.91 -16.86
N ASN A 38 12.43 -15.22 -16.17
CA ASN A 38 12.12 -14.07 -15.33
C ASN A 38 12.49 -12.78 -16.08
N GLU A 39 11.56 -11.84 -16.16
CA GLU A 39 11.75 -10.50 -16.72
C GLU A 39 11.38 -9.46 -15.65
N THR A 40 12.33 -8.60 -15.28
CA THR A 40 12.12 -7.56 -14.25
C THR A 40 11.68 -6.25 -14.89
N PHE A 41 10.71 -5.56 -14.29
CA PHE A 41 10.23 -4.26 -14.73
C PHE A 41 9.79 -3.40 -13.55
N LEU A 42 9.73 -2.08 -13.74
CA LEU A 42 9.17 -1.16 -12.77
C LEU A 42 7.66 -1.00 -13.02
N SER A 43 6.87 -1.02 -11.96
CA SER A 43 5.44 -0.75 -12.00
C SER A 43 5.06 0.32 -10.99
N THR A 44 4.07 1.15 -11.32
CA THR A 44 3.45 2.10 -10.39
C THR A 44 2.35 1.43 -9.55
N ARG A 45 2.07 0.14 -9.77
CA ARG A 45 1.07 -0.64 -9.05
C ARG A 45 1.73 -1.83 -8.36
N PHE A 46 1.26 -2.14 -7.16
CA PHE A 46 1.67 -3.36 -6.49
C PHE A 46 0.86 -4.54 -7.05
N LEU A 47 1.55 -5.50 -7.66
CA LEU A 47 0.95 -6.73 -8.19
C LEU A 47 1.47 -7.92 -7.39
N ASP A 48 0.57 -8.59 -6.68
CA ASP A 48 0.87 -9.86 -6.03
C ASP A 48 -0.01 -10.95 -6.64
N ASN A 49 0.65 -11.92 -7.29
CA ASN A 49 0.03 -13.11 -7.83
C ASN A 49 -1.04 -12.86 -8.93
N SER A 50 -0.89 -11.80 -9.72
CA SER A 50 -1.77 -11.56 -10.87
C SER A 50 -1.45 -12.54 -12.00
N THR A 51 -2.44 -13.34 -12.42
CA THR A 51 -2.32 -14.28 -13.53
C THR A 51 -2.78 -13.61 -14.83
N HIS A 52 -1.84 -13.19 -15.66
CA HIS A 52 -2.14 -12.66 -17.00
C HIS A 52 -2.42 -13.82 -17.96
N GLY A 53 -3.61 -14.43 -17.89
CA GLY A 53 -4.30 -15.20 -18.95
C GLY A 53 -3.58 -16.34 -19.70
N ARG A 54 -2.30 -16.62 -19.44
CA ARG A 54 -1.45 -17.59 -20.19
C ARG A 54 -0.41 -18.30 -19.30
N GLY A 55 -0.62 -18.32 -17.98
CA GLY A 55 0.33 -18.91 -17.03
C GLY A 55 1.56 -18.04 -16.72
N ASP A 56 1.49 -16.75 -17.07
CA ASP A 56 2.44 -15.73 -16.64
C ASP A 56 2.09 -15.31 -15.21
N HIS A 57 3.07 -15.35 -14.32
CA HIS A 57 2.94 -14.91 -12.93
C HIS A 57 3.74 -13.63 -12.71
N VAL A 58 3.10 -12.59 -12.18
CA VAL A 58 3.78 -11.35 -11.79
C VAL A 58 3.83 -11.25 -10.27
N THR A 59 5.00 -10.92 -9.74
CA THR A 59 5.22 -10.68 -8.31
C THR A 59 6.02 -9.40 -8.12
N CYS A 60 5.56 -8.50 -7.26
CA CYS A 60 6.22 -7.23 -6.96
C CYS A 60 6.85 -7.24 -5.56
N GLN A 61 8.00 -6.60 -5.44
CA GLN A 61 8.61 -6.30 -4.15
C GLN A 61 7.96 -5.06 -3.53
N PRO A 62 7.70 -5.05 -2.22
CA PRO A 62 7.21 -3.86 -1.52
C PRO A 62 8.16 -2.67 -1.68
N ALA A 63 7.61 -1.46 -1.81
CA ALA A 63 8.40 -0.24 -1.84
C ALA A 63 8.75 0.20 -0.41
N LEU A 64 9.95 0.72 -0.20
CA LEU A 64 10.35 1.28 1.09
C LEU A 64 9.94 2.76 1.14
N VAL A 65 9.10 3.13 2.10
CA VAL A 65 8.71 4.52 2.38
C VAL A 65 9.36 4.93 3.70
N LYS A 66 10.17 5.98 3.70
CA LYS A 66 10.91 6.46 4.87
C LYS A 66 10.38 7.78 5.39
N VAL A 67 10.63 8.05 6.66
CA VAL A 67 10.43 9.39 7.22
C VAL A 67 11.24 10.39 6.40
N ASP A 68 10.66 11.56 6.16
CA ASP A 68 11.12 12.63 5.26
C ASP A 68 10.99 12.34 3.75
N ASP A 69 10.54 11.14 3.34
CA ASP A 69 10.21 10.89 1.94
C ASP A 69 8.99 11.72 1.53
N ASN A 70 9.09 12.28 0.32
CA ASN A 70 8.03 13.05 -0.31
C ASN A 70 7.32 12.19 -1.38
N PHE A 71 6.00 12.21 -1.38
CA PHE A 71 5.19 11.46 -2.35
C PHE A 71 3.86 12.16 -2.64
N PHE A 72 3.19 11.68 -3.69
CA PHE A 72 1.84 12.11 -4.05
C PHE A 72 0.86 10.95 -3.85
N MET A 73 -0.39 11.28 -3.58
CA MET A 73 -1.46 10.29 -3.51
C MET A 73 -1.99 9.95 -4.90
N VAL A 74 -2.41 8.71 -5.04
CA VAL A 74 -2.77 8.06 -6.30
C VAL A 74 -4.17 7.49 -6.19
N VAL A 75 -5.02 7.82 -7.16
CA VAL A 75 -6.35 7.21 -7.23
C VAL A 75 -6.17 5.73 -7.62
N PRO A 76 -6.65 4.79 -6.80
CA PRO A 76 -6.57 3.38 -7.13
C PRO A 76 -7.48 3.08 -8.33
N PRO A 77 -7.09 2.15 -9.22
CA PRO A 77 -7.94 1.73 -10.34
C PRO A 77 -9.26 1.13 -9.84
N ASP A 78 -10.33 1.32 -10.62
CA ASP A 78 -11.64 0.76 -10.31
C ASP A 78 -11.58 -0.78 -10.30
N ARG A 79 -12.18 -1.40 -9.27
CA ARG A 79 -12.23 -2.88 -9.09
C ARG A 79 -12.85 -3.65 -10.27
N TYR A 80 -13.51 -2.97 -11.20
CA TYR A 80 -14.22 -3.56 -12.34
C TYR A 80 -13.49 -3.44 -13.68
N GLU A 81 -12.35 -2.75 -13.73
CA GLU A 81 -11.47 -2.88 -14.88
C GLU A 81 -10.77 -4.24 -14.79
N ASN A 82 -11.34 -5.23 -15.49
CA ASN A 82 -10.63 -6.48 -15.78
C ASN A 82 -9.26 -6.10 -16.35
N ILE A 83 -8.20 -6.31 -15.56
CA ILE A 83 -6.84 -5.94 -15.94
C ILE A 83 -6.36 -6.94 -17.01
N THR A 84 -6.82 -6.75 -18.25
CA THR A 84 -6.11 -7.17 -19.46
C THR A 84 -5.12 -6.09 -19.90
N VAL A 85 -4.60 -5.34 -18.93
CA VAL A 85 -3.72 -4.19 -19.13
C VAL A 85 -2.34 -4.71 -19.46
N SER A 86 -1.80 -4.24 -20.59
CA SER A 86 -0.46 -4.55 -21.06
C SER A 86 0.61 -4.04 -20.09
N VAL A 87 1.81 -4.63 -20.11
CA VAL A 87 2.92 -4.19 -19.23
C VAL A 87 3.30 -2.72 -19.51
N GLU A 88 3.10 -2.24 -20.75
CA GLU A 88 3.29 -0.83 -21.11
C GLU A 88 2.24 0.10 -20.47
N GLU A 89 0.97 -0.30 -20.36
CA GLU A 89 -0.08 0.52 -19.71
C GLU A 89 0.03 0.53 -18.17
N LEU A 90 0.66 -0.49 -17.58
CA LEU A 90 1.05 -0.51 -16.16
C LEU A 90 2.12 0.54 -15.78
N GLN A 91 2.74 1.17 -16.77
CA GLN A 91 3.68 2.27 -16.58
C GLN A 91 3.00 3.65 -16.66
N ILE A 92 1.80 3.74 -17.24
CA ILE A 92 1.17 5.03 -17.58
C ILE A 92 -0.33 4.98 -17.25
N ALA A 93 -0.68 5.44 -16.05
CA ALA A 93 -1.90 6.23 -15.78
C ALA A 93 -2.11 6.26 -14.26
N VAL A 94 -1.63 7.34 -13.66
CA VAL A 94 -2.06 7.73 -12.33
C VAL A 94 -2.53 9.17 -12.43
N HIS A 95 -3.84 9.33 -12.56
CA HIS A 95 -4.45 10.64 -12.40
C HIS A 95 -4.45 10.98 -10.91
N SER A 96 -3.53 11.86 -10.48
CA SER A 96 -3.67 12.60 -9.22
C SER A 96 -4.75 13.66 -9.46
N SER A 97 -5.85 13.59 -8.70
CA SER A 97 -6.97 14.52 -8.88
C SER A 97 -6.63 15.95 -8.43
N MET A 98 -5.64 16.13 -7.54
CA MET A 98 -5.08 17.39 -7.05
C MET A 98 -3.80 17.08 -6.25
N SER A 99 -2.65 17.69 -6.58
CA SER A 99 -1.35 17.16 -6.12
C SER A 99 -0.80 17.87 -4.87
N LEU A 100 -1.29 17.52 -3.68
CA LEU A 100 -0.58 17.83 -2.43
C LEU A 100 0.66 16.93 -2.32
N LYS A 101 1.82 17.52 -2.02
CA LYS A 101 3.08 16.78 -1.83
C LYS A 101 3.20 16.37 -0.37
N TRP A 102 2.87 15.13 -0.06
CA TRP A 102 2.90 14.62 1.31
C TRP A 102 4.30 14.20 1.71
N THR A 103 4.65 14.49 2.96
CA THR A 103 5.89 14.03 3.60
C THR A 103 5.51 13.10 4.75
N LEU A 104 6.16 11.95 4.83
CA LEU A 104 6.03 11.07 5.99
C LEU A 104 6.82 11.66 7.17
N VAL A 105 6.12 12.03 8.25
CA VAL A 105 6.75 12.66 9.42
C VAL A 105 6.97 11.67 10.56
N GLU A 106 6.06 10.72 10.73
CA GLU A 106 6.14 9.77 11.84
C GLU A 106 5.49 8.44 11.46
N VAL A 107 6.04 7.35 11.97
CA VAL A 107 5.47 5.99 11.87
C VAL A 107 5.41 5.40 13.27
N GLY A 108 4.23 4.97 13.69
CA GLY A 108 4.00 4.40 15.02
C GLY A 108 3.17 3.13 14.98
N ASP A 109 3.40 2.26 15.97
CA ASP A 109 2.61 1.06 16.24
C ASP A 109 1.60 1.36 17.36
N GLU A 110 0.31 1.42 17.01
CA GLU A 110 -0.85 1.51 17.92
C GLU A 110 -0.93 2.67 18.94
N PRO A 111 -2.15 3.12 19.31
CA PRO A 111 -2.33 4.30 20.15
C PRO A 111 -1.99 4.11 21.66
N ASN A 112 -1.67 2.90 22.12
CA ASN A 112 -1.61 2.59 23.56
C ASN A 112 -0.29 1.99 24.06
N THR A 113 0.78 2.01 23.29
CA THR A 113 2.11 1.65 23.82
C THR A 113 2.99 2.88 23.85
N GLY A 114 3.17 3.42 25.05
CA GLY A 114 4.08 4.53 25.29
C GLY A 114 5.44 4.25 24.65
N SER A 115 5.87 5.18 23.78
CA SER A 115 7.23 5.33 23.27
C SER A 115 7.94 4.01 22.94
N ARG A 116 7.55 3.35 21.84
CA ARG A 116 8.41 2.36 21.19
C ARG A 116 8.77 2.83 19.79
N LYS A 117 10.05 3.23 19.66
CA LYS A 117 10.82 3.48 18.44
C LYS A 117 9.96 3.87 17.23
N ALA A 118 9.82 5.17 17.00
CA ALA A 118 9.37 5.69 15.71
C ALA A 118 10.18 4.98 14.61
N ALA A 119 9.50 4.14 13.83
CA ALA A 119 10.16 3.44 12.75
C ALA A 119 10.58 4.49 11.72
N THR A 120 11.82 4.42 11.21
CA THR A 120 12.31 5.37 10.20
C THR A 120 11.66 5.17 8.83
N GLY A 121 10.69 4.24 8.72
CA GLY A 121 9.99 3.88 7.49
C GLY A 121 9.29 2.53 7.60
N PHE A 122 8.58 2.15 6.54
CA PHE A 122 7.88 0.87 6.41
C PHE A 122 7.89 0.37 4.97
N LEU A 123 7.61 -0.93 4.78
CA LEU A 123 7.45 -1.55 3.48
C LEU A 123 5.98 -1.47 3.04
N TYR A 124 5.73 -0.75 1.96
CA TYR A 124 4.40 -0.47 1.41
C TYR A 124 4.07 -1.40 0.24
N ARG A 125 2.82 -1.87 0.16
CA ARG A 125 2.34 -2.85 -0.82
C ARG A 125 1.10 -2.36 -1.57
N GLY A 126 0.94 -1.05 -1.73
CA GLY A 126 -0.22 -0.49 -2.43
C GLY A 126 -1.53 -0.58 -1.64
N GLU A 127 -1.48 -0.66 -0.32
CA GLU A 127 -2.69 -0.65 0.50
C GLU A 127 -3.36 0.74 0.49
N LYS A 128 -4.68 0.78 0.32
CA LYS A 128 -5.43 2.03 0.47
C LYS A 128 -5.24 2.61 1.87
N THR A 129 -5.05 3.92 1.91
CA THR A 129 -4.86 4.65 3.16
C THR A 129 -6.21 5.05 3.76
N ASN A 130 -6.40 4.82 5.05
CA ASN A 130 -7.55 5.33 5.79
C ASN A 130 -7.08 6.45 6.71
N CYS A 131 -7.26 7.69 6.26
CA CYS A 131 -6.70 8.86 6.92
C CYS A 131 -7.77 9.76 7.52
N THR A 132 -7.37 10.43 8.60
CA THR A 132 -8.07 11.58 9.17
C THR A 132 -7.14 12.79 9.16
N VAL A 133 -7.67 13.97 8.87
CA VAL A 133 -6.91 15.23 8.97
C VAL A 133 -7.11 15.81 10.35
N ASN A 134 -6.02 16.07 11.06
CA ASN A 134 -6.07 16.38 12.49
C ASN A 134 -5.51 17.77 12.82
N PHE A 135 -4.79 18.38 11.89
CA PHE A 135 -4.16 19.66 12.10
C PHE A 135 -4.05 20.44 10.79
N VAL A 136 -4.33 21.74 10.87
CA VAL A 136 -4.02 22.70 9.81
C VAL A 136 -3.57 24.01 10.43
N LYS A 137 -2.58 24.61 9.80
CA LYS A 137 -1.99 25.89 10.16
C LYS A 137 -1.87 26.74 8.91
N SER A 138 -2.28 27.98 9.02
CA SER A 138 -1.94 29.03 8.07
C SER A 138 -1.27 30.19 8.78
N THR A 139 -0.34 30.84 8.09
CA THR A 139 0.38 31.99 8.60
C THR A 139 0.64 32.96 7.46
N TYR A 140 0.32 34.22 7.67
CA TYR A 140 0.55 35.31 6.73
C TYR A 140 1.50 36.33 7.34
N GLN A 141 2.58 36.64 6.64
CA GLN A 141 3.60 37.60 7.03
C GLN A 141 3.40 38.87 6.20
N PHE A 142 2.98 39.96 6.85
CA PHE A 142 2.65 41.23 6.18
C PHE A 142 3.89 41.90 5.58
N GLN A 143 5.04 41.82 6.27
CA GLN A 143 6.26 42.49 5.83
C GLN A 143 6.81 41.94 4.51
N ASP A 144 6.79 40.62 4.37
CA ASP A 144 7.32 39.93 3.20
C ASP A 144 6.23 39.60 2.17
N THR A 145 4.96 39.93 2.47
CA THR A 145 3.79 39.45 1.71
C THR A 145 3.84 37.94 1.46
N ASN A 146 4.31 37.20 2.47
CA ASN A 146 4.58 35.78 2.39
C ASN A 146 3.48 34.98 3.08
N TYR A 147 3.14 33.86 2.49
CA TYR A 147 2.12 32.96 3.00
C TYR A 147 2.69 31.55 3.21
N GLN A 148 2.35 30.97 4.35
CA GLN A 148 2.75 29.62 4.72
C GLN A 148 1.56 28.82 5.21
N TYR A 149 1.51 27.54 4.84
CA TYR A 149 0.57 26.61 5.46
C TYR A 149 1.22 25.26 5.75
N ILE A 150 0.65 24.57 6.73
CA ILE A 150 0.98 23.19 7.07
C ILE A 150 -0.34 22.48 7.33
N VAL A 151 -0.54 21.32 6.72
CA VAL A 151 -1.68 20.44 6.96
C VAL A 151 -1.18 19.04 7.24
N CYS A 152 -1.68 18.40 8.29
CA CYS A 152 -1.26 17.07 8.69
C CYS A 152 -2.45 16.14 8.95
N GLY A 153 -2.30 14.91 8.48
CA GLY A 153 -3.23 13.82 8.74
C GLY A 153 -2.54 12.62 9.39
N THR A 154 -3.33 11.80 10.06
CA THR A 154 -2.92 10.49 10.56
C THR A 154 -3.62 9.43 9.72
N CYS A 155 -2.84 8.53 9.14
CA CYS A 155 -3.29 7.48 8.25
C CYS A 155 -3.08 6.12 8.89
N LEU A 156 -4.10 5.27 8.83
CA LEU A 156 -3.97 3.84 9.03
C LEU A 156 -3.66 3.19 7.68
N ILE A 157 -2.51 2.51 7.60
CA ILE A 157 -2.05 1.80 6.40
C ILE A 157 -2.17 0.31 6.67
N GLY A 158 -2.92 -0.39 5.82
CA GLY A 158 -3.38 -1.74 6.12
C GLY A 158 -4.27 -1.74 7.37
N ASN A 159 -3.98 -2.61 8.33
CA ASN A 159 -4.82 -2.78 9.53
C ASN A 159 -4.19 -2.27 10.83
N THR A 160 -2.88 -2.01 10.87
CA THR A 160 -2.16 -1.80 12.14
C THR A 160 -1.22 -0.61 12.15
N LEU A 161 -0.68 -0.21 10.98
CA LEU A 161 0.37 0.80 10.92
C LEU A 161 -0.24 2.20 10.92
N LYS A 162 0.16 3.05 11.86
CA LYS A 162 -0.20 4.47 11.86
C LYS A 162 0.95 5.30 11.33
N ALA A 163 0.65 6.18 10.37
CA ALA A 163 1.60 7.11 9.80
C ALA A 163 1.07 8.54 9.88
N LYS A 164 1.90 9.49 10.31
CA LYS A 164 1.61 10.93 10.25
C LYS A 164 2.16 11.48 8.95
N LEU A 165 1.27 12.02 8.12
CA LEU A 165 1.61 12.62 6.84
C LEU A 165 1.33 14.12 6.92
N CYS A 166 2.30 14.93 6.49
CA CYS A 166 2.14 16.37 6.45
C CYS A 166 2.46 16.91 5.07
N ASN A 167 1.72 17.93 4.66
CA ASN A 167 2.06 18.77 3.54
C ASN A 167 2.28 20.18 4.06
N SER A 168 3.34 20.82 3.58
CA SER A 168 3.64 22.22 3.90
C SER A 168 3.96 22.96 2.63
N LEU A 169 3.67 24.25 2.63
CA LEU A 169 4.06 25.16 1.58
C LEU A 169 4.57 26.46 2.20
N ASN A 170 5.65 26.97 1.64
CA ASN A 170 6.10 28.35 1.82
C ASN A 170 6.11 29.05 0.47
N ALA A 171 5.21 30.03 0.27
CA ALA A 171 5.03 30.70 -1.03
C ALA A 171 6.30 31.42 -1.52
N ALA A 172 7.18 31.84 -0.62
CA ALA A 172 8.47 32.46 -0.97
C ALA A 172 9.53 31.44 -1.43
N ALA A 173 9.43 30.17 -1.03
CA ALA A 173 10.45 29.15 -1.28
C ALA A 173 10.00 28.06 -2.27
N ASP A 174 8.69 27.80 -2.36
CA ASP A 174 8.14 26.72 -3.18
C ASP A 174 7.61 27.24 -4.53
N ASP A 175 8.29 26.89 -5.62
CA ASP A 175 7.83 27.16 -7.00
C ASP A 175 6.54 26.41 -7.39
N LEU A 176 6.03 25.53 -6.52
CA LEU A 176 4.86 24.68 -6.78
C LEU A 176 3.58 25.49 -7.02
N LEU A 177 3.44 26.68 -6.39
CA LEU A 177 2.34 27.60 -6.68
C LEU A 177 2.52 28.37 -8.00
N ARG A 178 3.77 28.61 -8.43
CA ARG A 178 4.04 29.39 -9.64
C ARG A 178 3.71 28.63 -10.93
N GLY A 179 3.79 27.29 -10.90
CA GLY A 179 3.48 26.42 -12.05
C GLY A 179 2.07 25.80 -12.04
N SER A 180 1.35 25.85 -10.91
CA SER A 180 0.05 25.20 -10.78
C SER A 180 -1.09 26.09 -11.30
N SER A 181 -1.74 25.67 -12.38
CA SER A 181 -2.88 26.38 -13.00
C SER A 181 -4.26 25.97 -12.45
N GLY A 182 -4.30 25.11 -11.43
CA GLY A 182 -5.54 24.63 -10.84
C GLY A 182 -6.33 25.77 -10.20
N ARG A 183 -7.65 25.83 -10.49
CA ARG A 183 -8.57 26.87 -9.99
C ARG A 183 -8.46 27.05 -8.46
N PHE A 184 -8.24 25.96 -7.70
CA PHE A 184 -7.99 26.01 -6.26
C PHE A 184 -6.77 26.84 -5.87
N TRP A 185 -5.62 26.60 -6.50
CA TRP A 185 -4.37 27.29 -6.17
C TRP A 185 -4.42 28.77 -6.57
N THR A 186 -5.04 29.08 -7.72
CA THR A 186 -5.31 30.45 -8.14
C THR A 186 -6.19 31.20 -7.13
N ASN A 187 -7.27 30.57 -6.66
CA ASN A 187 -8.17 31.19 -5.68
C ASN A 187 -7.56 31.26 -4.28
N SER A 188 -6.74 30.29 -3.90
CA SER A 188 -5.96 30.31 -2.64
C SER A 188 -5.02 31.52 -2.61
N ALA A 189 -4.30 31.78 -3.72
CA ALA A 189 -3.45 32.95 -3.83
C ALA A 189 -4.24 34.27 -3.70
N ASN A 190 -5.47 34.32 -4.22
CA ASN A 190 -6.35 35.49 -4.06
C ASN A 190 -6.82 35.69 -2.62
N VAL A 191 -7.07 34.61 -1.86
CA VAL A 191 -7.35 34.71 -0.42
C VAL A 191 -6.16 35.34 0.31
N TYR A 192 -4.93 34.96 -0.01
CA TYR A 192 -3.76 35.51 0.67
C TYR A 192 -3.56 36.99 0.36
N ARG A 193 -3.62 37.36 -0.92
CA ARG A 193 -3.53 38.76 -1.35
C ARG A 193 -4.66 39.61 -0.77
N SER A 194 -5.77 39.01 -0.37
CA SER A 194 -6.84 39.75 0.33
C SER A 194 -6.43 40.20 1.73
N PHE A 195 -5.47 39.55 2.40
CA PHE A 195 -4.96 40.00 3.69
C PHE A 195 -4.30 41.39 3.61
N ASP A 196 -3.67 41.73 2.48
CA ASP A 196 -3.13 43.07 2.24
C ASP A 196 -4.21 44.16 2.20
N THR A 197 -5.47 43.80 1.94
CA THR A 197 -6.58 44.76 1.96
C THR A 197 -7.09 45.06 3.38
N TYR A 198 -6.81 44.15 4.33
CA TYR A 198 -7.12 44.35 5.74
C TYR A 198 -6.03 45.18 6.42
N ASP A 199 -4.76 45.01 6.03
CA ASP A 199 -3.63 45.77 6.58
C ASP A 199 -3.95 47.27 6.75
N PRO A 200 -4.28 48.06 5.71
CA PRO A 200 -4.53 49.51 5.86
C PRO A 200 -5.74 49.85 6.73
N LYS A 201 -6.63 48.89 7.02
CA LYS A 201 -7.81 49.04 7.87
C LYS A 201 -7.56 48.60 9.31
N LEU A 202 -6.42 47.96 9.62
CA LEU A 202 -6.11 47.51 10.98
C LEU A 202 -5.69 48.67 11.86
N THR A 203 -6.68 49.31 12.47
CA THR A 203 -6.48 50.14 13.66
C THR A 203 -7.19 49.48 14.82
N ILE A 204 -6.43 48.85 15.71
CA ILE A 204 -6.97 48.17 16.89
C ILE A 204 -6.71 49.06 18.09
N ALA A 205 -7.75 49.54 18.75
CA ALA A 205 -7.63 50.15 20.06
C ALA A 205 -7.39 49.05 21.08
N LEU A 206 -6.27 49.06 21.81
CA LEU A 206 -5.90 47.91 22.65
C LEU A 206 -6.87 47.71 23.82
N ASP A 207 -7.62 48.74 24.21
CA ASP A 207 -8.69 48.69 25.21
C ASP A 207 -9.87 47.80 24.76
N SER A 208 -10.06 47.63 23.46
CA SER A 208 -11.05 46.71 22.89
C SER A 208 -10.68 45.22 23.01
N LEU A 209 -9.42 44.89 23.27
CA LEU A 209 -8.97 43.51 23.46
C LEU A 209 -8.97 43.14 24.95
N PRO A 210 -9.34 41.92 25.36
CA PRO A 210 -9.22 41.53 26.76
C PRO A 210 -7.75 41.52 27.22
N LEU A 211 -7.49 41.78 28.50
CA LEU A 211 -6.12 41.77 29.04
C LEU A 211 -5.41 40.42 28.86
N SER A 212 -6.18 39.33 28.85
CA SER A 212 -5.70 37.99 28.54
C SER A 212 -5.17 37.82 27.11
N ALA A 213 -5.38 38.80 26.21
CA ALA A 213 -4.87 38.75 24.85
C ALA A 213 -3.37 39.05 24.75
N PHE A 214 -2.74 39.63 25.79
CA PHE A 214 -1.35 40.08 25.74
C PHE A 214 -0.37 39.02 26.30
N PRO A 215 0.84 38.86 25.71
CA PRO A 215 1.86 37.92 26.16
C PRO A 215 2.72 38.48 27.33
N PRO A 216 3.30 37.65 28.24
CA PRO A 216 2.74 36.47 28.93
C PRO A 216 2.32 36.78 30.40
N ASN A 217 1.38 35.99 30.94
CA ASN A 217 0.81 36.03 32.31
C ASN A 217 0.07 37.31 32.72
N TYR A 218 -0.43 38.11 31.77
CA TYR A 218 -1.39 39.17 32.05
C TYR A 218 -2.70 38.58 32.58
N THR A 219 -2.83 38.55 33.91
CA THR A 219 -4.10 38.30 34.59
C THR A 219 -4.95 39.57 34.56
N GLU A 220 -6.27 39.46 34.59
CA GLU A 220 -7.22 40.61 34.57
C GLU A 220 -6.99 41.66 35.70
N VAL A 221 -6.14 41.34 36.68
CA VAL A 221 -5.81 42.17 37.84
C VAL A 221 -4.44 42.89 37.74
N GLN A 222 -3.69 42.73 36.65
CA GLN A 222 -2.38 43.37 36.48
C GLN A 222 -2.46 44.76 35.83
N GLU A 223 -1.49 45.61 36.16
CA GLU A 223 -1.38 46.97 35.64
C GLU A 223 -1.06 46.98 34.14
N ASP A 224 -1.78 47.82 33.40
CA ASP A 224 -1.88 47.75 31.95
C ASP A 224 -0.70 48.44 31.23
N TYR A 225 0.45 47.76 31.22
CA TYR A 225 1.69 48.29 30.64
C TYR A 225 1.57 48.52 29.13
N TYR A 226 0.96 47.58 28.40
CA TYR A 226 0.90 47.64 26.94
C TYR A 226 -0.11 48.65 26.42
N ARG A 227 -1.31 48.75 27.02
CA ARG A 227 -2.28 49.78 26.59
C ARG A 227 -1.79 51.19 26.88
N SER A 228 -1.07 51.37 27.98
CA SER A 228 -0.48 52.67 28.34
C SER A 228 0.67 53.07 27.41
N TYR A 229 1.50 52.10 27.02
CA TYR A 229 2.65 52.32 26.13
C TYR A 229 2.24 52.56 24.68
N LYS A 230 1.24 51.82 24.20
CA LYS A 230 0.79 51.87 22.80
C LYS A 230 -0.73 51.70 22.74
N PRO A 231 -1.53 52.76 22.87
CA PRO A 231 -2.98 52.67 22.99
C PRO A 231 -3.69 52.19 21.71
N THR A 232 -3.01 52.27 20.57
CA THR A 232 -3.50 51.77 19.28
C THR A 232 -2.42 50.97 18.53
N ILE A 233 -2.82 49.85 17.94
CA ILE A 233 -2.03 49.10 16.95
C ILE A 233 -2.41 49.64 15.59
N SER A 234 -1.43 50.15 14.86
CA SER A 234 -1.58 50.55 13.46
C SER A 234 -1.19 49.39 12.53
N PRO A 235 -1.53 49.47 11.23
CA PRO A 235 -1.22 48.42 10.26
C PRO A 235 0.26 48.00 10.26
N ARG A 236 1.15 49.00 10.27
CA ARG A 236 2.61 48.84 10.21
C ARG A 236 3.20 48.13 11.43
N ASP A 237 2.43 48.06 12.50
CA ASP A 237 2.85 47.40 13.72
C ASP A 237 2.66 45.89 13.65
N ILE A 238 1.90 45.37 12.70
CA ILE A 238 1.60 43.95 12.60
C ILE A 238 2.58 43.28 11.65
N SER A 239 3.27 42.26 12.16
CA SER A 239 4.22 41.49 11.37
C SER A 239 3.59 40.23 10.79
N GLU A 240 2.66 39.61 11.53
CA GLU A 240 2.16 38.28 11.20
C GLU A 240 0.72 38.04 11.69
N LEU A 241 -0.06 37.31 10.90
CA LEU A 241 -1.33 36.68 11.27
C LEU A 241 -1.15 35.16 11.25
N GLY A 242 -1.63 34.45 12.26
CA GLY A 242 -1.59 32.99 12.31
C GLY A 242 -2.90 32.39 12.80
N THR A 243 -3.39 31.35 12.12
CA THR A 243 -4.60 30.62 12.51
C THR A 243 -4.33 29.12 12.43
N TRP A 244 -4.69 28.41 13.49
CA TRP A 244 -4.52 26.97 13.62
C TRP A 244 -5.83 26.32 14.01
N LEU A 245 -6.12 25.18 13.41
CA LEU A 245 -7.21 24.30 13.81
C LEU A 245 -6.60 22.94 14.10
N GLY A 246 -6.64 22.54 15.36
CA GLY A 246 -5.98 21.35 15.87
C GLY A 246 -6.69 20.80 17.09
N GLY A 247 -6.35 19.57 17.50
CA GLY A 247 -7.16 18.81 18.47
C GLY A 247 -8.49 18.31 17.87
N VAL A 248 -8.61 18.35 16.54
CA VAL A 248 -9.75 17.85 15.80
C VAL A 248 -9.37 16.58 15.05
N SER A 249 -10.34 15.78 14.64
CA SER A 249 -10.15 14.69 13.68
C SER A 249 -11.24 14.75 12.65
N MET A 250 -10.86 15.02 11.40
CA MET A 250 -11.79 15.11 10.28
C MET A 250 -11.76 13.80 9.49
N VAL A 251 -12.93 13.18 9.37
CA VAL A 251 -13.20 12.01 8.52
C VAL A 251 -14.02 12.49 7.32
N PRO A 252 -13.67 12.10 6.07
CA PRO A 252 -14.39 12.59 4.90
C PRO A 252 -15.80 11.99 4.80
N ALA A 253 -16.70 12.64 4.06
CA ALA A 253 -17.94 11.99 3.64
C ALA A 253 -17.68 10.91 2.58
N ALA A 254 -18.64 10.00 2.43
CA ALA A 254 -18.60 8.93 1.43
C ALA A 254 -18.60 9.45 -0.03
N GLN A 255 -19.11 10.66 -0.26
CA GLN A 255 -19.04 11.38 -1.52
C GLN A 255 -18.70 12.82 -1.21
N LEU A 256 -17.51 13.24 -1.62
CA LEU A 256 -17.07 14.63 -1.50
C LEU A 256 -17.70 15.41 -2.64
N SER A 257 -18.40 16.49 -2.30
CA SER A 257 -18.96 17.37 -3.30
C SER A 257 -17.82 18.18 -3.89
N GLY A 258 -17.64 18.09 -5.22
CA GLY A 258 -16.68 18.93 -5.94
C GLY A 258 -17.08 20.39 -5.76
N TYR A 259 -16.56 21.01 -4.71
CA TYR A 259 -16.92 22.38 -4.37
C TYR A 259 -16.40 23.29 -5.48
N ASP A 260 -17.33 24.07 -6.05
CA ASP A 260 -16.96 25.27 -6.78
C ASP A 260 -16.08 26.13 -5.86
N VAL A 261 -14.98 26.59 -6.44
CA VAL A 261 -13.77 27.02 -5.76
C VAL A 261 -13.92 28.41 -5.14
N GLU A 262 -14.95 28.64 -4.35
CA GLU A 262 -15.18 29.91 -3.67
C GLU A 262 -14.84 29.79 -2.18
N PHE A 263 -14.03 30.76 -1.72
CA PHE A 263 -13.70 30.98 -0.33
C PHE A 263 -14.64 32.08 0.20
N PRO A 264 -15.81 31.71 0.76
CA PRO A 264 -16.77 32.68 1.26
C PRO A 264 -16.13 33.56 2.33
N TRP A 265 -16.49 34.85 2.30
CA TRP A 265 -15.90 35.90 3.14
C TRP A 265 -16.46 35.93 4.57
N GLN A 266 -17.67 35.41 4.77
CA GLN A 266 -18.47 35.64 5.99
C GLN A 266 -18.99 34.35 6.61
N THR A 267 -19.43 33.40 5.80
CA THR A 267 -19.93 32.10 6.27
C THR A 267 -18.90 31.02 6.03
N LEU A 268 -18.49 30.33 7.11
CA LEU A 268 -17.66 29.14 6.97
C LEU A 268 -18.44 28.08 6.19
N PRO A 269 -17.80 27.38 5.23
CA PRO A 269 -18.45 26.28 4.56
C PRO A 269 -18.76 25.17 5.58
N PRO A 270 -19.87 24.44 5.41
CA PRO A 270 -20.14 23.27 6.22
C PRO A 270 -19.06 22.21 5.97
N PRO A 271 -18.71 21.40 6.97
CA PRO A 271 -17.77 20.29 6.77
C PRO A 271 -18.32 19.30 5.75
N GLN A 272 -17.48 18.90 4.79
CA GLN A 272 -17.80 17.82 3.85
C GLN A 272 -17.66 16.43 4.47
N GLY A 273 -17.63 16.35 5.79
CA GLY A 273 -17.32 15.14 6.52
C GLY A 273 -17.75 15.28 7.97
N LYS A 274 -17.32 14.32 8.79
CA LYS A 274 -17.56 14.37 10.23
C LYS A 274 -16.31 14.90 10.92
N ILE A 275 -16.49 15.96 11.71
CA ILE A 275 -15.47 16.48 12.61
C ILE A 275 -15.68 15.83 13.97
N PHE A 276 -14.59 15.40 14.60
CA PHE A 276 -14.59 14.92 15.97
C PHE A 276 -13.63 15.76 16.81
N VAL A 277 -14.02 16.04 18.04
CA VAL A 277 -13.18 16.59 19.11
C VAL A 277 -13.14 15.56 20.24
N ASP A 278 -11.95 15.26 20.76
CA ASP A 278 -11.72 14.26 21.82
C ASP A 278 -12.31 12.86 21.53
N ASN A 279 -12.37 12.46 20.25
CA ASN A 279 -12.93 11.17 19.78
C ASN A 279 -14.41 10.91 20.16
N SER A 280 -15.15 11.89 20.67
CA SER A 280 -16.54 11.69 21.10
C SER A 280 -17.50 12.82 20.73
N THR A 281 -17.02 14.06 20.69
CA THR A 281 -17.86 15.23 20.45
C THR A 281 -17.89 15.51 18.96
N GLN A 282 -19.08 15.59 18.37
CA GLN A 282 -19.26 15.86 16.95
C GLN A 282 -19.80 17.29 16.75
N PRO A 283 -18.94 18.32 16.67
CA PRO A 283 -19.38 19.68 16.39
C PRO A 283 -20.07 19.78 15.04
N SER A 284 -21.05 20.69 14.95
CA SER A 284 -21.89 20.86 13.75
C SER A 284 -21.18 21.60 12.62
N ASN A 285 -20.20 22.44 12.98
CA ASN A 285 -19.45 23.29 12.07
C ASN A 285 -18.01 23.49 12.59
N PHE A 286 -17.15 24.06 11.75
CA PHE A 286 -15.74 24.28 12.09
C PHE A 286 -15.50 25.37 13.14
N PHE A 287 -16.43 26.32 13.28
CA PHE A 287 -16.34 27.33 14.31
C PHE A 287 -16.56 26.72 15.71
N ASP A 288 -17.57 25.88 15.86
CA ASP A 288 -17.81 25.11 17.08
C ASP A 288 -16.60 24.22 17.43
N ALA A 289 -16.00 23.59 16.41
CA ALA A 289 -14.80 22.77 16.57
C ALA A 289 -13.58 23.59 17.02
N PHE A 290 -13.38 24.78 16.43
CA PHE A 290 -12.34 25.72 16.84
C PHE A 290 -12.55 26.14 18.30
N ASN A 291 -13.77 26.56 18.66
CA ASN A 291 -14.08 27.02 20.01
C ASN A 291 -13.88 25.92 21.07
N ALA A 292 -14.32 24.69 20.77
CA ALA A 292 -14.14 23.54 21.66
C ALA A 292 -12.66 23.20 21.93
N THR A 293 -11.77 23.50 20.98
CA THR A 293 -10.34 23.17 21.06
C THR A 293 -9.45 24.36 21.39
N TYR A 294 -9.97 25.59 21.33
CA TYR A 294 -9.23 26.83 21.59
C TYR A 294 -8.76 26.95 23.05
N HIS A 295 -9.62 26.51 23.98
CA HIS A 295 -9.36 26.53 25.43
C HIS A 295 -9.04 25.16 26.02
N ALA A 296 -8.99 24.12 25.18
CA ALA A 296 -8.68 22.77 25.66
C ALA A 296 -7.22 22.70 26.14
N LEU A 297 -7.01 21.99 27.25
CA LEU A 297 -5.66 21.55 27.63
C LEU A 297 -5.24 20.46 26.65
N CYS A 298 -4.71 20.82 25.49
CA CYS A 298 -4.19 19.81 24.56
C CYS A 298 -2.91 19.22 25.13
N GLN A 299 -3.06 18.11 25.85
CA GLN A 299 -1.98 17.34 26.48
C GLN A 299 -1.09 16.70 25.39
N GLY A 300 -0.23 17.49 24.75
CA GLY A 300 0.70 17.02 23.71
C GLY A 300 0.17 17.05 22.28
N HIS A 301 -0.98 17.69 22.03
CA HIS A 301 -1.50 17.96 20.68
C HIS A 301 -1.53 19.46 20.40
N GLU A 302 -1.39 19.86 19.13
CA GLU A 302 -1.48 21.28 18.74
C GLU A 302 -2.94 21.73 18.85
N CYS A 303 -3.28 22.61 19.79
CA CYS A 303 -4.63 23.18 19.92
C CYS A 303 -4.95 24.14 18.78
N SER A 304 -6.26 24.35 18.56
CA SER A 304 -6.72 25.50 17.78
C SER A 304 -6.31 26.79 18.45
N ASN A 305 -5.82 27.76 17.67
CA ASN A 305 -5.48 29.08 18.20
C ASN A 305 -5.47 30.12 17.05
N PHE A 306 -5.66 31.39 17.40
CA PHE A 306 -5.68 32.53 16.49
C PHE A 306 -4.79 33.62 17.08
N ARG A 307 -3.82 34.08 16.29
CA ARG A 307 -2.74 34.95 16.74
C ARG A 307 -2.50 36.11 15.77
N ILE A 308 -2.25 37.28 16.33
CA ILE A 308 -1.70 38.44 15.62
C ILE A 308 -0.38 38.82 16.28
N THR A 309 0.72 38.84 15.54
CA THR A 309 2.03 39.24 16.06
C THR A 309 2.26 40.72 15.79
N VAL A 310 2.53 41.47 16.85
CA VAL A 310 2.70 42.92 16.82
C VAL A 310 4.12 43.31 17.24
N ASN A 311 4.79 44.10 16.42
CA ASN A 311 6.10 44.67 16.69
C ASN A 311 6.06 45.55 17.96
N GLY A 312 6.94 45.21 18.91
CA GLY A 312 7.05 45.89 20.20
C GLY A 312 6.11 45.40 21.30
N ILE A 313 5.21 44.45 21.01
CA ILE A 313 4.34 43.80 22.02
C ILE A 313 4.56 42.28 22.01
N GLY A 314 4.55 41.68 20.82
CA GLY A 314 4.67 40.23 20.62
C GLY A 314 3.36 39.59 20.12
N ALA A 315 3.21 38.32 20.44
CA ALA A 315 2.08 37.48 20.05
C ALA A 315 0.80 37.81 20.83
N LEU A 316 -0.17 38.45 20.18
CA LEU A 316 -1.51 38.66 20.72
C LEU A 316 -2.44 37.50 20.40
N GLY A 317 -3.21 37.04 21.38
CA GLY A 317 -4.33 36.11 21.19
C GLY A 317 -5.65 36.87 21.33
N PRO A 318 -6.28 37.35 20.24
CA PRO A 318 -7.40 38.29 20.35
C PRO A 318 -8.61 37.79 21.15
N PHE A 319 -8.76 36.47 21.29
CA PHE A 319 -9.84 35.83 22.05
C PHE A 319 -9.47 35.53 23.52
N GLY A 320 -8.24 35.85 23.95
CA GLY A 320 -7.83 35.64 25.34
C GLY A 320 -7.87 34.18 25.82
N PHE A 321 -7.99 33.99 27.13
CA PHE A 321 -7.90 32.67 27.80
C PHE A 321 -9.24 32.12 28.34
N LYS A 322 -10.35 32.86 28.22
CA LYS A 322 -11.68 32.48 28.74
C LYS A 322 -12.76 32.86 27.75
N ASP A 323 -13.87 32.10 27.76
CA ASP A 323 -15.22 32.25 27.16
C ASP A 323 -15.63 33.64 26.59
N SER A 324 -14.75 34.30 25.86
CA SER A 324 -15.06 35.56 25.19
C SER A 324 -15.77 35.18 23.91
N THR A 325 -17.07 35.38 23.90
CA THR A 325 -17.84 35.37 22.67
C THR A 325 -17.17 36.34 21.67
N LEU A 326 -17.07 35.96 20.38
CA LEU A 326 -16.50 36.85 19.35
C LEU A 326 -17.20 38.22 19.26
N ALA A 327 -18.40 38.33 19.85
CA ALA A 327 -19.22 39.53 19.85
C ALA A 327 -18.52 40.80 20.37
N ASN A 328 -17.44 40.70 21.16
CA ASN A 328 -16.74 41.86 21.73
C ASN A 328 -15.48 42.27 20.96
N ILE A 329 -15.23 41.69 19.80
CA ILE A 329 -13.97 41.85 19.08
C ILE A 329 -14.17 42.85 17.93
N PRO A 330 -13.17 43.68 17.62
CA PRO A 330 -13.22 44.54 16.44
C PRO A 330 -13.57 43.77 15.16
N GLU A 331 -14.52 44.30 14.38
CA GLU A 331 -15.03 43.70 13.14
C GLU A 331 -13.90 43.28 12.17
N VAL A 332 -12.83 44.08 12.11
CA VAL A 332 -11.67 43.79 11.25
C VAL A 332 -10.97 42.50 11.67
N ILE A 333 -10.80 42.27 12.98
CA ILE A 333 -10.17 41.05 13.52
C ILE A 333 -11.08 39.85 13.29
N GLU A 334 -12.38 40.00 13.53
CA GLU A 334 -13.37 38.95 13.23
C GLU A 334 -13.33 38.55 11.75
N SER A 335 -13.27 39.53 10.84
CA SER A 335 -13.18 39.27 9.40
C SER A 335 -11.89 38.52 9.03
N MET A 336 -10.74 38.91 9.61
CA MET A 336 -9.47 38.18 9.40
C MET A 336 -9.53 36.75 9.92
N PHE A 337 -10.12 36.54 11.10
CA PHE A 337 -10.32 35.23 11.69
C PHE A 337 -11.19 34.36 10.77
N ASN A 338 -12.37 34.85 10.40
CA ASN A 338 -13.30 34.11 9.52
C ASN A 338 -12.65 33.79 8.18
N ARG A 339 -11.88 34.73 7.60
CA ARG A 339 -11.17 34.55 6.33
C ARG A 339 -10.07 33.48 6.43
N SER A 340 -9.23 33.55 7.46
CA SER A 340 -8.12 32.61 7.68
C SER A 340 -8.61 31.22 8.08
N LEU A 341 -9.65 31.13 8.90
CA LEU A 341 -10.28 29.87 9.28
C LEU A 341 -10.98 29.23 8.08
N SER A 342 -11.71 29.99 7.26
CA SER A 342 -12.33 29.50 6.01
C SER A 342 -11.29 28.85 5.09
N TYR A 343 -10.11 29.45 4.98
CA TYR A 343 -9.00 28.84 4.25
C TYR A 343 -8.53 27.52 4.87
N ASN A 344 -8.25 27.51 6.18
CA ASN A 344 -7.79 26.31 6.90
C ASN A 344 -8.76 25.14 6.74
N VAL A 345 -10.05 25.42 6.88
CA VAL A 345 -11.15 24.47 6.70
C VAL A 345 -11.11 23.84 5.31
N ARG A 346 -10.96 24.67 4.26
CA ARG A 346 -10.87 24.16 2.88
C ARG A 346 -9.63 23.33 2.66
N MET A 347 -8.49 23.71 3.24
CA MET A 347 -7.29 22.88 3.19
C MET A 347 -7.49 21.54 3.87
N MET A 348 -8.24 21.47 4.98
CA MET A 348 -8.58 20.20 5.61
C MET A 348 -9.50 19.35 4.74
N ASP A 349 -10.56 19.93 4.16
CA ASP A 349 -11.46 19.23 3.21
C ASP A 349 -10.65 18.61 2.05
N LEU A 350 -9.70 19.35 1.49
CA LEU A 350 -8.86 18.88 0.39
C LEU A 350 -7.82 17.86 0.81
N ALA A 351 -7.20 18.07 1.97
CA ALA A 351 -6.26 17.12 2.53
C ALA A 351 -6.93 15.77 2.80
N VAL A 352 -8.17 15.79 3.31
CA VAL A 352 -8.88 14.56 3.63
C VAL A 352 -9.36 13.84 2.36
N ASP A 353 -9.79 14.59 1.33
CA ASP A 353 -10.03 14.02 -0.01
C ASP A 353 -8.78 13.36 -0.57
N ASP A 354 -7.63 14.03 -0.47
CA ASP A 354 -6.41 13.54 -1.09
C ASP A 354 -5.81 12.34 -0.38
N LEU A 355 -5.95 12.28 0.94
CA LEU A 355 -5.39 11.20 1.75
C LEU A 355 -6.30 9.97 1.86
N HIS A 356 -7.62 10.14 1.91
CA HIS A 356 -8.52 9.04 2.27
C HIS A 356 -8.90 8.17 1.08
N GLY A 357 -8.76 6.85 1.22
CA GLY A 357 -9.15 5.87 0.20
C GLY A 357 -8.25 5.84 -1.04
N LYS A 358 -7.17 6.65 -1.06
CA LYS A 358 -6.14 6.68 -2.09
C LYS A 358 -4.96 5.76 -1.74
N GLU A 359 -4.03 5.61 -2.65
CA GLU A 359 -2.78 4.86 -2.46
C GLU A 359 -1.58 5.81 -2.45
N ILE A 360 -0.52 5.48 -1.71
CA ILE A 360 0.76 6.20 -1.80
C ILE A 360 1.38 5.94 -3.18
N GLY A 361 1.75 7.01 -3.88
CA GLY A 361 2.45 6.92 -5.16
C GLY A 361 3.87 6.40 -4.98
N ALA A 362 4.03 5.09 -5.13
CA ALA A 362 5.29 4.38 -5.05
C ALA A 362 5.61 3.66 -6.35
N THR A 363 6.90 3.42 -6.58
CA THR A 363 7.36 2.56 -7.69
C THR A 363 7.83 1.23 -7.13
N TYR A 364 7.30 0.15 -7.69
CA TYR A 364 7.58 -1.22 -7.28
C TYR A 364 8.47 -1.92 -8.31
N LEU A 365 9.40 -2.74 -7.83
CA LEU A 365 10.17 -3.64 -8.68
C LEU A 365 9.42 -4.97 -8.81
N CYS A 366 8.98 -5.28 -10.03
CA CYS A 366 8.17 -6.46 -10.32
C CYS A 366 8.93 -7.45 -11.19
N THR A 367 8.69 -8.73 -10.96
CA THR A 367 9.23 -9.84 -11.75
C THR A 367 8.10 -10.61 -12.40
N LYS A 368 8.15 -10.69 -13.73
CA LYS A 368 7.28 -11.53 -14.53
C LYS A 368 7.95 -12.88 -14.79
N THR A 369 7.34 -13.95 -14.30
CA THR A 369 7.78 -15.33 -14.53
C THR A 369 6.92 -15.96 -15.62
N THR A 370 7.55 -16.37 -16.71
CA THR A 370 6.88 -17.03 -17.85
C THR A 370 7.46 -18.42 -18.07
N LYS A 371 6.61 -19.44 -18.25
CA LYS A 371 7.07 -20.79 -18.61
C LYS A 371 7.23 -20.89 -20.12
N ARG A 372 8.48 -20.88 -20.61
CA ARG A 372 8.79 -20.99 -22.04
C ARG A 372 9.41 -22.35 -22.36
N TRP A 373 9.12 -22.87 -23.54
CA TRP A 373 9.80 -24.06 -24.06
C TRP A 373 11.28 -23.77 -24.27
N LEU A 374 12.13 -24.71 -23.87
CA LEU A 374 13.54 -24.68 -24.22
C LEU A 374 13.70 -24.84 -25.75
N PRO A 375 14.81 -24.35 -26.33
CA PRO A 375 15.13 -24.63 -27.72
C PRO A 375 15.12 -26.14 -27.99
N LEU A 376 14.61 -26.54 -29.17
CA LEU A 376 14.36 -27.94 -29.53
C LEU A 376 15.56 -28.87 -29.24
N LEU A 377 16.78 -28.43 -29.60
CA LEU A 377 18.00 -29.19 -29.37
C LEU A 377 18.33 -29.38 -27.88
N LYS A 378 18.05 -28.38 -27.04
CA LYS A 378 18.23 -28.48 -25.59
C LYS A 378 17.20 -29.42 -24.97
N VAL A 379 15.94 -29.36 -25.40
CA VAL A 379 14.90 -30.32 -24.96
C VAL A 379 15.35 -31.74 -25.29
N ILE A 380 15.77 -32.00 -26.53
CA ILE A 380 16.24 -33.33 -26.96
C ILE A 380 17.45 -33.77 -26.12
N SER A 381 18.45 -32.91 -25.94
CA SER A 381 19.67 -33.24 -25.18
C SER A 381 19.38 -33.57 -23.72
N VAL A 382 18.59 -32.74 -23.03
CA VAL A 382 18.23 -32.93 -21.62
C VAL A 382 17.37 -34.19 -21.46
N THR A 383 16.40 -34.39 -22.36
CA THR A 383 15.51 -35.56 -22.32
C THR A 383 16.28 -36.86 -22.57
N LEU A 384 17.18 -36.90 -23.57
CA LEU A 384 17.99 -38.09 -23.84
C LEU A 384 18.98 -38.39 -22.70
N GLY A 385 19.63 -37.37 -22.15
CA GLY A 385 20.53 -37.51 -21.00
C GLY A 385 19.80 -38.11 -19.78
N SER A 386 18.71 -37.48 -19.34
CA SER A 386 17.93 -37.90 -18.17
C SER A 386 17.25 -39.26 -18.38
N SER A 387 16.69 -39.53 -19.57
CA SER A 387 16.03 -40.80 -19.88
C SER A 387 17.00 -41.97 -19.98
N SER A 388 18.24 -41.75 -20.45
CA SER A 388 19.22 -42.83 -20.63
C SER A 388 19.65 -43.48 -19.31
N GLY A 389 19.86 -42.68 -18.25
CA GLY A 389 20.24 -43.18 -16.92
C GLY A 389 19.13 -43.99 -16.26
N LEU A 390 17.90 -43.46 -16.25
CA LEU A 390 16.72 -44.14 -15.70
C LEU A 390 16.34 -45.41 -16.49
N PHE A 391 16.39 -45.33 -17.82
CA PHE A 391 16.14 -46.49 -18.68
C PHE A 391 17.17 -47.60 -18.45
N SER A 392 18.46 -47.28 -18.33
CA SER A 392 19.50 -48.26 -18.03
C SER A 392 19.24 -49.01 -16.72
N GLY A 393 18.79 -48.29 -15.68
CA GLY A 393 18.39 -48.87 -14.40
C GLY A 393 17.18 -49.79 -14.51
N ILE A 394 16.10 -49.32 -15.16
CA ILE A 394 14.86 -50.09 -15.34
C ILE A 394 15.10 -51.32 -16.23
N PHE A 395 15.88 -51.18 -17.30
CA PHE A 395 16.24 -52.27 -18.19
C PHE A 395 17.06 -53.34 -17.45
N SER A 396 18.07 -52.93 -16.70
CA SER A 396 18.98 -53.84 -15.98
C SER A 396 18.31 -54.55 -14.81
N TYR A 397 17.48 -53.85 -14.04
CA TYR A 397 16.89 -54.41 -12.82
C TYR A 397 15.52 -55.02 -13.06
N VAL A 398 14.62 -54.35 -13.78
CA VAL A 398 13.24 -54.79 -13.91
C VAL A 398 13.10 -55.72 -15.10
N ILE A 399 13.48 -55.27 -16.30
CA ILE A 399 13.23 -56.02 -17.54
C ILE A 399 14.09 -57.30 -17.57
N LEU A 400 15.38 -57.20 -17.24
CA LEU A 400 16.29 -58.35 -17.19
C LEU A 400 15.98 -59.33 -16.06
N ALA A 401 15.59 -58.88 -14.86
CA ALA A 401 15.22 -59.78 -13.77
C ALA A 401 13.87 -60.46 -14.01
N PHE A 402 12.86 -59.74 -14.55
CA PHE A 402 11.60 -60.35 -14.96
C PHE A 402 11.79 -61.35 -16.10
N ALA A 403 12.61 -61.04 -17.10
CA ALA A 403 12.94 -61.98 -18.18
C ALA A 403 13.58 -63.26 -17.63
N ARG A 404 14.52 -63.14 -16.68
CA ARG A 404 15.14 -64.30 -16.00
C ARG A 404 14.14 -65.09 -15.15
N ARG A 405 13.26 -64.40 -14.42
CA ARG A 405 12.24 -65.04 -13.57
C ARG A 405 11.16 -65.74 -14.39
N TYR A 406 10.78 -65.18 -15.53
CA TYR A 406 9.84 -65.77 -16.48
C TYR A 406 10.43 -67.00 -17.18
N ASP A 407 11.70 -66.95 -17.58
CA ASP A 407 12.41 -68.10 -18.18
C ASP A 407 12.48 -69.27 -17.18
N ASN A 408 12.89 -68.99 -15.92
CA ASN A 408 12.96 -70.01 -14.87
C ASN A 408 11.59 -70.61 -14.50
N HIS A 409 10.52 -69.81 -14.47
CA HIS A 409 9.20 -70.29 -14.07
C HIS A 409 8.57 -71.22 -15.12
N ARG A 410 8.90 -71.02 -16.41
CA ARG A 410 8.39 -71.84 -17.50
C ARG A 410 9.26 -73.07 -17.76
N GLU A 411 10.56 -73.00 -17.52
CA GLU A 411 11.45 -74.16 -17.51
C GLU A 411 11.02 -75.19 -16.43
N ASN A 412 10.66 -74.72 -15.23
CA ASN A 412 10.08 -75.56 -14.17
C ASN A 412 8.74 -76.19 -14.56
N GLN A 413 7.87 -75.47 -15.29
CA GLN A 413 6.62 -76.04 -15.82
C GLN A 413 6.87 -77.10 -16.90
N THR A 414 7.89 -76.91 -17.74
CA THR A 414 8.24 -77.88 -18.79
C THR A 414 8.90 -79.14 -18.19
N MET A 415 9.73 -79.00 -17.16
CA MET A 415 10.28 -80.13 -16.40
C MET A 415 9.20 -80.93 -15.66
N CYS A 416 8.22 -80.27 -15.03
CA CYS A 416 7.09 -80.98 -14.41
C CYS A 416 6.28 -81.80 -15.42
N GLN A 417 6.00 -81.26 -16.62
CA GLN A 417 5.32 -82.02 -17.68
C GLN A 417 6.13 -83.21 -18.20
N THR A 418 7.46 -83.06 -18.32
CA THR A 418 8.35 -84.16 -18.77
C THR A 418 8.49 -85.25 -17.71
N THR A 419 8.43 -84.87 -16.43
CA THR A 419 8.45 -85.83 -15.30
C THR A 419 7.12 -86.60 -15.21
N GLN A 420 5.99 -85.95 -15.47
CA GLN A 420 4.66 -86.58 -15.52
C GLN A 420 4.54 -87.59 -16.67
N THR A 421 5.01 -87.24 -17.88
CA THR A 421 5.00 -88.16 -19.03
C THR A 421 5.94 -89.35 -18.86
N ASN A 422 7.06 -89.19 -18.15
CA ASN A 422 7.94 -90.31 -17.81
C ASN A 422 7.36 -91.22 -16.70
N LEU A 423 6.58 -90.66 -15.77
CA LEU A 423 5.83 -91.44 -14.77
C LEU A 423 4.69 -92.25 -15.40
N GLU A 424 3.96 -91.70 -16.37
CA GLU A 424 2.94 -92.44 -17.13
C GLU A 424 3.55 -93.59 -17.95
N ARG A 425 4.74 -93.39 -18.55
CA ARG A 425 5.47 -94.43 -19.28
C ARG A 425 6.10 -95.51 -18.38
N ALA A 426 6.39 -95.18 -17.12
CA ALA A 426 6.86 -96.17 -16.15
C ALA A 426 5.71 -97.04 -15.61
N ASN A 427 4.51 -96.46 -15.43
CA ASN A 427 3.32 -97.19 -15.02
C ASN A 427 2.79 -98.14 -16.11
N SER A 428 2.89 -97.78 -17.40
CA SER A 428 2.50 -98.69 -18.49
C SER A 428 3.40 -99.93 -18.58
N ASN A 429 4.67 -99.82 -18.16
CA ASN A 429 5.60 -100.95 -18.18
C ASN A 429 5.48 -101.88 -16.96
N SER A 430 4.82 -101.45 -15.88
CA SER A 430 4.57 -102.33 -14.72
C SER A 430 3.29 -103.16 -14.85
N GLU A 431 2.35 -102.75 -15.70
CA GLU A 431 1.12 -103.52 -15.97
C GLU A 431 1.35 -104.66 -16.98
N ASP A 432 2.38 -104.57 -17.84
CA ASP A 432 2.72 -105.63 -18.81
C ASP A 432 3.57 -106.78 -18.20
N ASP A 433 4.17 -106.59 -17.02
CA ASP A 433 4.98 -107.62 -16.33
C ASP A 433 4.17 -108.46 -15.31
N GLU A 434 2.96 -108.05 -14.92
CA GLU A 434 2.07 -108.86 -14.06
C GLU A 434 1.24 -109.89 -14.84
N ASP A 435 1.02 -109.70 -16.14
CA ASP A 435 0.23 -110.60 -16.99
C ASP A 435 1.05 -111.73 -17.66
N SER A 436 2.39 -111.70 -17.55
CA SER A 436 3.27 -112.79 -18.04
C SER A 436 3.60 -113.87 -16.99
N LEU A 437 3.35 -113.60 -15.70
CA LEU A 437 3.63 -114.52 -14.58
C LEU A 437 2.45 -115.41 -14.17
N MET A 438 1.26 -115.24 -14.79
CA MET A 438 0.08 -116.10 -14.54
C MET A 438 -0.16 -117.19 -15.61
N LYS A 439 0.80 -117.47 -16.50
CA LYS A 439 0.72 -118.52 -17.53
C LYS A 439 1.73 -119.66 -17.40
N GLU A 440 2.45 -119.74 -16.28
CA GLU A 440 3.39 -120.83 -15.99
C GLU A 440 3.16 -121.42 -14.59
N ARG A 441 1.92 -121.89 -14.32
CA ARG A 441 1.60 -122.95 -13.34
C ARG A 441 0.14 -123.42 -13.49
N ILE A 442 0.02 -124.69 -13.91
CA ILE A 442 -1.17 -125.55 -14.06
C ILE A 442 -1.89 -125.44 -15.41
#